data_AF-A0A101VPP2-F1
#
_entry.id   AF-A0A101VPP2-F1
#
_cell.length_a   1.000
_cell.length_b   1.000
_cell.length_c   1.000
_cell.angle_alpha   90.00
_cell.angle_beta   90.00
_cell.angle_gamma   90.00
#
_symmetry.space_group_name_H-M   'P 1'
#
loop_
_entity.id
_entity.type
_entity.pdbx_description
1 polymer ?
#
loop_
_entity_poly.entity_id
_entity_poly.type
_entity_poly.pdbx_seq_one_letter_code
_entity_poly.pdbx_strand_id
1 'polypeptide(L)'
;MLFVGWLALAITAASRDQQVLAQAPDPHQIFEQRCGGCHSPHAGDFARNYLVRSQGKMLTRKSSRELRGFLNSGHGKLSPVEIDVLVVHFENILNSGGLFQDKCRVCHDRAVELARHQLILREGTLTGRYTGRDIAEFLQNHGRLQQDEVERMIAVLKRQLH
;
A
#
# COMPACT_ATOMS: atom_id res chain seq x y z
N MET A 1 8.97 -62.39 -40.62
CA MET A 1 9.72 -62.03 -39.40
C MET A 1 9.64 -60.51 -39.25
N LEU A 2 8.51 -60.01 -38.76
CA LEU A 2 8.24 -59.53 -37.39
C LEU A 2 8.81 -58.13 -37.12
N PHE A 3 7.95 -57.14 -37.37
CA PHE A 3 7.91 -55.80 -36.78
C PHE A 3 7.97 -55.87 -35.26
N VAL A 4 8.80 -55.05 -34.60
CA VAL A 4 8.38 -54.32 -33.40
C VAL A 4 9.25 -53.07 -33.20
N GLY A 5 8.70 -51.88 -33.43
CA GLY A 5 9.26 -50.60 -32.97
C GLY A 5 8.43 -50.10 -31.80
N TRP A 6 9.02 -50.01 -30.60
CA TRP A 6 8.37 -49.45 -29.41
C TRP A 6 8.64 -47.95 -29.36
N LEU A 7 7.62 -47.13 -29.57
CA LEU A 7 7.64 -45.70 -29.28
C LEU A 7 7.09 -45.50 -27.86
N ALA A 8 7.96 -45.21 -26.89
CA ALA A 8 7.55 -44.84 -25.54
C ALA A 8 7.13 -43.37 -25.52
N LEU A 9 5.83 -43.12 -25.39
CA LEU A 9 5.26 -41.78 -25.22
C LEU A 9 5.39 -41.38 -23.74
N ALA A 10 6.35 -40.51 -23.42
CA ALA A 10 6.47 -39.93 -22.08
C ALA A 10 5.43 -38.80 -21.92
N ILE A 11 4.33 -39.09 -21.21
CA ILE A 11 3.37 -38.08 -20.77
C ILE A 11 3.96 -37.39 -19.54
N THR A 12 4.62 -36.25 -19.73
CA THR A 12 4.97 -35.34 -18.64
C THR A 12 3.71 -34.61 -18.18
N ALA A 13 3.10 -35.11 -17.11
CA ALA A 13 2.08 -34.37 -16.37
C ALA A 13 2.75 -33.15 -15.70
N ALA A 14 2.77 -32.02 -16.39
CA ALA A 14 3.12 -30.73 -15.81
C ALA A 14 2.02 -30.34 -14.83
N SER A 15 2.18 -30.76 -13.57
CA SER A 15 1.40 -30.25 -12.45
C SER A 15 1.74 -28.77 -12.32
N ARG A 16 0.84 -27.90 -12.79
CA ARG A 16 0.91 -26.46 -12.52
C ARG A 16 0.78 -26.28 -11.02
N ASP A 17 1.90 -26.02 -10.36
CA ASP A 17 1.97 -25.36 -9.07
C ASP A 17 1.27 -23.99 -9.22
N GLN A 18 -0.05 -23.97 -9.04
CA GLN A 18 -0.77 -22.74 -8.71
C GLN A 18 -0.48 -22.45 -7.25
N GLN A 19 0.69 -21.85 -7.00
CA GLN A 19 0.95 -21.16 -5.76
C GLN A 19 -0.11 -20.06 -5.63
N VAL A 20 -1.09 -20.31 -4.76
CA VAL A 20 -1.98 -19.27 -4.26
C VAL A 20 -1.09 -18.31 -3.49
N LEU A 21 -0.65 -17.23 -4.14
CA LEU A 21 0.00 -16.12 -3.47
C LEU A 21 -1.02 -15.56 -2.48
N ALA A 22 -0.85 -15.86 -1.20
CA ALA A 22 -1.62 -15.25 -0.14
C ALA A 22 -1.52 -13.73 -0.30
N GLN A 23 -2.65 -13.05 -0.44
CA GLN A 23 -2.69 -11.60 -0.52
C GLN A 23 -2.06 -11.05 0.76
N ALA A 24 -1.15 -10.08 0.61
CA ALA A 24 -0.57 -9.39 1.76
C ALA A 24 -1.70 -8.77 2.60
N PRO A 25 -1.61 -8.79 3.94
CA PRO A 25 -2.61 -8.16 4.80
C PRO A 25 -2.81 -6.67 4.47
N ASP A 26 -4.07 -6.21 4.50
CA ASP A 26 -4.40 -4.79 4.25
C ASP A 26 -3.87 -3.92 5.41
N PRO A 27 -2.91 -3.01 5.16
CA PRO A 27 -2.34 -2.15 6.20
C PRO A 27 -3.37 -1.21 6.83
N HIS A 28 -4.38 -0.77 6.07
CA HIS A 28 -5.43 0.11 6.59
C HIS A 28 -6.28 -0.65 7.60
N GLN A 29 -6.70 -1.87 7.26
CA GLN A 29 -7.48 -2.72 8.13
C GLN A 29 -6.72 -3.09 9.40
N ILE A 30 -5.44 -3.47 9.28
CA ILE A 30 -4.60 -3.76 10.45
C ILE A 30 -4.56 -2.55 11.38
N PHE A 31 -4.26 -1.36 10.84
CA PHE A 31 -4.15 -0.16 11.66
C PHE A 31 -5.49 0.19 12.34
N GLU A 32 -6.59 0.20 11.59
CA GLU A 32 -7.91 0.55 12.11
C GLU A 32 -8.34 -0.41 13.23
N GLN A 33 -8.11 -1.71 13.06
CA GLN A 33 -8.50 -2.73 14.04
C GLN A 33 -7.59 -2.77 15.27
N ARG A 34 -6.27 -2.62 15.08
CA ARG A 34 -5.27 -2.83 16.14
C ARG A 34 -4.87 -1.55 16.86
N CYS A 35 -5.00 -0.41 16.20
CA CYS A 35 -4.49 0.87 16.69
C CYS A 35 -5.58 1.94 16.82
N GLY A 36 -6.62 1.91 15.98
CA GLY A 36 -7.67 2.93 15.92
C GLY A 36 -8.51 3.10 17.19
N GLY A 37 -8.54 2.12 18.08
CA GLY A 37 -9.24 2.23 19.37
C GLY A 37 -8.57 3.18 20.37
N CYS A 38 -7.26 3.45 20.22
CA CYS A 38 -6.49 4.32 21.12
C CYS A 38 -5.85 5.51 20.39
N HIS A 39 -5.66 5.41 19.08
CA HIS A 39 -5.04 6.44 18.24
C HIS A 39 -6.08 7.05 17.31
N SER A 40 -5.68 8.11 16.59
CA SER A 40 -6.44 8.56 15.41
C SER A 40 -6.81 7.35 14.55
N PRO A 41 -8.06 7.25 14.05
CA PRO A 41 -8.53 6.09 13.30
C PRO A 41 -7.77 5.89 11.99
N HIS A 42 -7.07 6.92 11.49
CA HIS A 42 -6.38 6.86 10.21
C HIS A 42 -4.87 6.87 10.36
N ALA A 43 -4.22 5.92 9.70
CA ALA A 43 -2.77 5.72 9.72
C ALA A 43 -2.00 6.96 9.23
N GLY A 44 -2.54 7.69 8.24
CA GLY A 44 -1.95 8.93 7.73
C GLY A 44 -1.80 10.00 8.81
N ASP A 45 -2.90 10.26 9.53
CA ASP A 45 -2.95 11.23 10.61
C ASP A 45 -2.07 10.80 11.79
N PHE A 46 -2.06 9.50 12.11
CA PHE A 46 -1.16 8.95 13.11
C PHE A 46 0.31 9.16 12.75
N ALA A 47 0.72 8.77 11.54
CA ALA A 47 2.12 8.83 11.12
C ALA A 47 2.66 10.26 11.18
N ARG A 48 1.88 11.24 10.67
CA ARG A 48 2.27 12.65 10.69
C ARG A 48 2.47 13.17 12.11
N ASN A 49 1.52 12.86 13.00
CA ASN A 49 1.47 13.43 14.34
C ASN A 49 2.40 12.74 15.34
N TYR A 50 2.72 11.47 15.13
CA TYR A 50 3.44 10.66 16.12
C TYR A 50 4.76 10.06 15.64
N LEU A 51 5.05 10.09 14.34
CA LEU A 51 6.26 9.48 13.78
C LEU A 51 7.16 10.54 13.14
N VAL A 52 8.46 10.29 13.21
CA VAL A 52 9.49 11.09 12.53
C VAL A 52 10.54 10.15 11.95
N ARG A 53 11.10 10.51 10.79
CA ARG A 53 12.26 9.81 10.21
C ARG A 53 13.54 10.50 10.68
N SER A 54 14.49 9.72 11.17
CA SER A 54 15.82 10.19 11.58
C SER A 54 16.85 9.10 11.32
N GLN A 55 17.95 9.43 10.65
CA GLN A 55 19.05 8.51 10.35
C GLN A 55 18.60 7.16 9.74
N GLY A 56 17.66 7.21 8.79
CA GLY A 56 17.11 6.02 8.13
C GLY A 56 16.15 5.19 9.00
N LYS A 57 15.92 5.58 10.26
CA LYS A 57 14.97 4.91 11.17
C LYS A 57 13.69 5.71 11.32
N MET A 58 12.61 5.00 11.64
CA MET A 58 11.34 5.61 12.02
C MET A 58 11.24 5.61 13.54
N LEU A 59 11.14 6.79 14.13
CA LEU A 59 11.10 6.99 15.56
C LEU A 59 9.73 7.50 15.98
N THR A 60 9.30 7.13 17.18
CA THR A 60 8.16 7.77 17.84
C THR A 60 8.58 9.17 18.32
N ARG A 61 7.79 10.19 18.02
CA ARG A 61 8.10 11.59 18.40
C ARG A 61 8.19 11.79 19.91
N LYS A 62 7.31 11.13 20.67
CA LYS A 62 7.22 11.31 22.13
C LYS A 62 8.41 10.74 22.88
N SER A 63 8.95 9.59 22.46
CA SER A 63 9.95 8.85 23.23
C SER A 63 11.28 8.66 22.51
N SER A 64 11.37 9.08 21.24
CA SER A 64 12.52 8.84 20.36
C SER A 64 12.88 7.36 20.18
N ARG A 65 12.06 6.43 20.68
CA ARG A 65 12.22 4.99 20.45
C ARG A 65 11.94 4.66 18.99
N GLU A 66 12.73 3.73 18.45
CA GLU A 66 12.46 3.14 17.14
C GLU A 66 11.09 2.46 17.12
N LEU A 67 10.29 2.76 16.10
CA LEU A 67 8.92 2.27 15.97
C LEU A 67 8.86 0.74 15.95
N ARG A 68 9.70 0.08 15.15
CA ARG A 68 9.71 -1.38 15.05
C ARG A 68 10.02 -2.02 16.41
N GLY A 69 11.05 -1.55 17.10
CA GLY A 69 11.37 -2.02 18.46
C GLY A 69 10.23 -1.75 19.46
N PHE A 70 9.51 -0.63 19.32
CA PHE A 70 8.35 -0.32 20.14
C PHE A 70 7.18 -1.30 19.89
N LEU A 71 6.86 -1.60 18.63
CA LEU A 71 5.81 -2.56 18.26
C LEU A 71 6.18 -3.99 18.70
N ASN A 72 7.45 -4.39 18.51
CA ASN A 72 7.96 -5.68 18.97
C ASN A 72 7.89 -5.86 20.50
N SER A 73 7.82 -4.78 21.28
CA SER A 73 7.60 -4.85 22.73
C SER A 73 6.14 -5.13 23.13
N GLY A 74 5.25 -5.38 22.16
CA GLY A 74 3.87 -5.82 22.37
C GLY A 74 2.81 -4.73 22.19
N HIS A 75 3.20 -3.49 21.87
CA HIS A 75 2.25 -2.40 21.64
C HIS A 75 1.37 -2.69 20.41
N GLY A 76 0.05 -2.68 20.59
CA GLY A 76 -0.92 -3.03 19.53
C GLY A 76 -1.17 -4.53 19.34
N LYS A 77 -0.46 -5.41 20.08
CA LYS A 77 -0.61 -6.88 20.01
C LYS A 77 -0.53 -7.43 18.57
N LEU A 78 0.42 -6.92 17.82
CA LEU A 78 0.64 -7.25 16.41
C LEU A 78 1.51 -8.51 16.28
N SER A 79 1.23 -9.33 15.29
CA SER A 79 2.13 -10.37 14.81
C SER A 79 3.35 -9.77 14.08
N PRO A 80 4.46 -10.50 13.92
CA PRO A 80 5.63 -10.02 13.18
C PRO A 80 5.29 -9.53 11.76
N VAL A 81 4.39 -10.25 11.06
CA VAL A 81 3.95 -9.89 9.70
C VAL A 81 3.15 -8.59 9.70
N GLU A 82 2.22 -8.41 10.64
CA GLU A 82 1.47 -7.15 10.77
C GLU A 82 2.39 -5.96 11.10
N ILE A 83 3.44 -6.17 11.90
CA ILE A 83 4.45 -5.14 12.19
C ILE A 83 5.18 -4.73 10.91
N ASP A 84 5.61 -5.70 10.09
CA ASP A 84 6.27 -5.41 8.81
C ASP A 84 5.38 -4.60 7.88
N VAL A 85 4.11 -5.03 7.73
CA VAL A 85 3.12 -4.36 6.90
C VAL A 85 2.90 -2.92 7.37
N LEU A 86 2.71 -2.69 8.67
CA LEU A 86 2.51 -1.34 9.21
C LEU A 86 3.75 -0.46 9.10
N VAL A 87 4.95 -0.99 9.35
CA VAL A 87 6.19 -0.22 9.22
C VAL A 87 6.38 0.26 7.78
N VAL A 88 6.18 -0.62 6.79
CA VAL A 88 6.22 -0.25 5.37
C VAL A 88 5.13 0.76 5.03
N HIS A 89 3.92 0.58 5.57
CA HIS A 89 2.82 1.53 5.35
C HIS A 89 3.14 2.93 5.87
N PHE A 90 3.62 3.05 7.11
CA PHE A 90 4.01 4.33 7.68
C PHE A 90 5.19 4.97 6.97
N GLU A 91 6.15 4.16 6.49
CA GLU A 91 7.26 4.66 5.67
C GLU A 91 6.73 5.29 4.37
N ASN A 92 5.81 4.62 3.69
CA ASN A 92 5.17 5.15 2.49
C ASN A 92 4.38 6.44 2.75
N ILE A 93 3.73 6.55 3.91
CA ILE A 93 3.06 7.78 4.32
C ILE A 93 4.08 8.90 4.51
N LEU A 94 5.14 8.68 5.28
CA LEU A 94 6.16 9.70 5.55
C LEU A 94 6.91 10.11 4.26
N ASN A 95 7.22 9.16 3.39
CA ASN A 95 7.90 9.41 2.11
C ASN A 95 7.03 10.20 1.12
N SER A 96 5.69 10.15 1.27
CA SER A 96 4.79 10.97 0.46
C SER A 96 4.85 12.46 0.82
N GLY A 97 5.48 12.82 1.94
CA GLY A 97 5.50 14.19 2.45
C GLY A 97 4.15 14.70 2.94
N GLY A 98 3.12 13.84 3.05
CA GLY A 98 1.77 14.26 3.41
C GLY A 98 0.99 14.92 2.27
N LEU A 99 1.41 14.73 1.01
CA LEU A 99 0.85 15.41 -0.15
C LEU A 99 -0.69 15.31 -0.26
N PHE A 100 -1.26 14.14 0.03
CA PHE A 100 -2.73 13.96 0.03
C PHE A 100 -3.40 14.81 1.11
N GLN A 101 -2.83 14.80 2.32
CA GLN A 101 -3.33 15.61 3.43
C GLN A 101 -3.28 17.10 3.11
N ASP A 102 -2.19 17.57 2.51
CA ASP A 102 -1.96 18.99 2.30
C ASP A 102 -2.74 19.55 1.09
N LYS A 103 -2.96 18.74 0.04
CA LYS A 103 -3.57 19.23 -1.22
C LYS A 103 -4.91 18.60 -1.59
N CYS A 104 -5.15 17.36 -1.20
CA CYS A 104 -6.36 16.62 -1.61
C CYS A 104 -7.44 16.61 -0.52
N ARG A 105 -7.04 16.69 0.76
CA ARG A 105 -7.97 16.56 1.90
C ARG A 105 -9.04 17.65 1.98
N VAL A 106 -8.82 18.78 1.33
CA VAL A 106 -9.81 19.87 1.25
C VAL A 106 -11.10 19.45 0.53
N CYS A 107 -11.02 18.50 -0.41
CA CYS A 107 -12.16 18.01 -1.17
C CYS A 107 -12.41 16.51 -1.01
N HIS A 108 -11.42 15.76 -0.57
CA HIS A 108 -11.49 14.31 -0.40
C HIS A 108 -11.23 13.94 1.06
N ASP A 109 -11.96 12.97 1.59
CA ASP A 109 -11.71 12.55 2.97
C ASP A 109 -10.42 11.73 3.09
N ARG A 110 -10.43 10.52 2.49
CA ARG A 110 -9.33 9.55 2.62
C ARG A 110 -8.80 9.09 1.26
N ALA A 111 -7.48 8.98 1.14
CA ALA A 111 -6.84 8.46 -0.07
C ALA A 111 -7.31 7.03 -0.39
N VAL A 112 -7.48 6.20 0.64
CA VAL A 112 -7.95 4.81 0.50
C VAL A 112 -9.35 4.71 -0.06
N GLU A 113 -10.28 5.52 0.43
CA GLU A 113 -11.65 5.55 -0.08
C GLU A 113 -11.71 6.10 -1.50
N LEU A 114 -11.01 7.21 -1.75
CA LEU A 114 -10.93 7.78 -3.09
C LEU A 114 -10.42 6.74 -4.08
N ALA A 115 -9.32 6.08 -3.76
CA ALA A 115 -8.73 5.09 -4.65
C ALA A 115 -9.63 3.87 -4.85
N ARG A 116 -10.10 3.24 -3.77
CA ARG A 116 -10.88 2.00 -3.87
C ARG A 116 -12.22 2.22 -4.57
N HIS A 117 -12.88 3.35 -4.32
CA HIS A 117 -14.19 3.65 -4.91
C HIS A 117 -14.09 4.22 -6.33
N GLN A 118 -13.17 5.17 -6.57
CA GLN A 118 -13.19 5.95 -7.81
C GLN A 118 -12.14 5.53 -8.82
N LEU A 119 -11.14 4.74 -8.42
CA LEU A 119 -9.99 4.44 -9.28
C LEU A 119 -9.89 2.94 -9.57
N ILE A 120 -9.21 2.62 -10.67
CA ILE A 120 -8.88 1.26 -11.08
C ILE A 120 -7.55 1.26 -11.82
N LEU A 121 -6.77 0.20 -11.63
CA LEU A 121 -5.56 -0.05 -12.41
C LEU A 121 -5.94 -0.83 -13.67
N ARG A 122 -5.68 -0.26 -14.85
CA ARG A 122 -5.86 -0.92 -16.16
C ARG A 122 -4.53 -0.90 -16.88
N GLU A 123 -3.99 -2.08 -17.20
CA GLU A 123 -2.72 -2.20 -17.95
C GLU A 123 -1.56 -1.40 -17.33
N GLY A 124 -1.53 -1.30 -15.99
CA GLY A 124 -0.52 -0.52 -15.25
C GLY A 124 -0.80 0.98 -15.14
N THR A 125 -1.81 1.49 -15.84
CA THR A 125 -2.26 2.89 -15.79
C THR A 125 -3.35 3.07 -14.75
N LEU A 126 -3.21 4.08 -13.89
CA LEU A 126 -4.23 4.44 -12.91
C LEU A 126 -5.30 5.26 -13.63
N THR A 127 -6.52 4.73 -13.68
CA THR A 127 -7.64 5.34 -14.42
C THR A 127 -8.84 5.57 -13.52
N GLY A 128 -9.68 6.52 -13.89
CA GLY A 128 -11.00 6.70 -13.27
C GLY A 128 -11.88 5.48 -13.57
N ARG A 129 -12.39 4.83 -12.54
CA ARG A 129 -13.20 3.61 -12.63
C ARG A 129 -14.39 3.76 -13.57
N TYR A 130 -15.10 4.89 -13.44
CA TYR A 130 -16.34 5.16 -14.17
C TYR A 130 -16.14 6.03 -15.41
N THR A 131 -15.07 6.84 -15.44
CA THR A 131 -14.83 7.79 -16.53
C THR A 131 -13.83 7.28 -17.56
N GLY A 132 -13.01 6.29 -17.21
CA GLY A 132 -11.90 5.82 -18.05
C GLY A 132 -10.75 6.82 -18.19
N ARG A 133 -10.82 7.99 -17.55
CA ARG A 133 -9.81 9.06 -17.68
C ARG A 133 -8.48 8.63 -17.06
N ASP A 134 -7.38 8.95 -17.72
CA ASP A 134 -6.03 8.84 -17.14
C ASP A 134 -5.89 9.79 -15.94
N ILE A 135 -5.53 9.25 -14.78
CA ILE A 135 -5.44 10.05 -13.55
C ILE A 135 -4.19 10.93 -13.54
N ALA A 136 -3.08 10.51 -14.16
CA ALA A 136 -1.89 11.35 -14.23
C ALA A 136 -2.16 12.61 -15.08
N GLU A 137 -2.83 12.45 -16.22
CA GLU A 137 -3.26 13.58 -17.05
C GLU A 137 -4.26 14.48 -16.32
N PHE A 138 -5.26 13.87 -15.67
CA PHE A 138 -6.27 14.62 -14.91
C PHE A 138 -5.65 15.48 -13.80
N LEU A 139 -4.68 14.94 -13.07
CA LEU A 139 -4.01 15.62 -11.96
C LEU A 139 -3.16 16.83 -12.39
N GLN A 140 -2.78 16.94 -13.67
CA GLN A 140 -2.12 18.16 -14.18
C GLN A 140 -3.00 19.40 -14.02
N ASN A 141 -4.33 19.22 -14.02
CA ASN A 141 -5.30 20.30 -13.93
C ASN A 141 -6.18 20.19 -12.66
N HIS A 142 -5.84 19.28 -11.72
CA HIS A 142 -6.62 19.04 -10.52
C HIS A 142 -5.73 18.97 -9.27
N GLY A 143 -6.17 19.58 -8.16
CA GLY A 143 -5.43 19.54 -6.90
C GLY A 143 -4.20 20.46 -6.84
N ARG A 144 -3.96 21.29 -7.87
CA ARG A 144 -2.84 22.26 -7.95
C ARG A 144 -1.49 21.59 -7.67
N LEU A 145 -1.28 20.44 -8.31
CA LEU A 145 -0.05 19.68 -8.22
C LEU A 145 0.96 20.19 -9.26
N GLN A 146 2.22 20.28 -8.85
CA GLN A 146 3.36 20.39 -9.76
C GLN A 146 3.64 19.04 -10.40
N GLN A 147 4.41 19.04 -11.50
CA GLN A 147 4.69 17.83 -12.26
C GLN A 147 5.29 16.70 -11.39
N ASP A 148 6.25 17.02 -10.52
CA ASP A 148 6.88 16.07 -9.60
C ASP A 148 5.94 15.60 -8.47
N GLU A 149 4.91 16.39 -8.15
CA GLU A 149 3.87 16.02 -7.20
C GLU A 149 2.82 15.10 -7.83
N VAL A 150 2.55 15.23 -9.14
CA VAL A 150 1.65 14.32 -9.85
C VAL A 150 2.19 12.89 -9.77
N GLU A 151 3.47 12.67 -10.08
CA GLU A 151 4.07 11.34 -10.03
C GLU A 151 4.01 10.74 -8.61
N ARG A 152 4.32 11.55 -7.59
CA ARG A 152 4.23 11.14 -6.18
C ARG A 152 2.80 10.82 -5.77
N MET A 153 1.81 11.62 -6.21
CA MET A 153 0.40 11.38 -5.92
C MET A 153 -0.11 10.10 -6.59
N ILE A 154 0.28 9.84 -7.84
CA ILE A 154 -0.04 8.58 -8.52
C ILE A 154 0.51 7.39 -7.71
N ALA A 155 1.74 7.49 -7.22
CA ALA A 155 2.32 6.44 -6.38
C ALA A 155 1.54 6.27 -5.06
N VAL A 156 1.09 7.36 -4.42
CA VAL A 156 0.22 7.30 -3.24
C VAL A 156 -1.06 6.54 -3.55
N LEU A 157 -1.80 6.96 -4.58
CA LEU A 157 -3.12 6.41 -4.94
C LEU A 157 -3.03 4.95 -5.39
N LYS A 158 -2.00 4.57 -6.15
CA LYS A 158 -1.79 3.17 -6.56
C LYS A 158 -1.65 2.23 -5.36
N ARG A 159 -0.92 2.65 -4.32
CA ARG A 159 -0.74 1.84 -3.08
C ARG A 159 -2.03 1.63 -2.30
N GLN A 160 -3.06 2.45 -2.52
CA GLN A 160 -4.32 2.36 -1.81
C GLN A 160 -5.29 1.31 -2.41
N LEU A 161 -4.98 0.76 -3.58
CA LEU A 161 -5.86 -0.18 -4.30
C LEU A 161 -5.83 -1.60 -3.73
N HIS A 162 -4.93 -1.86 -2.78
CA HIS A 162 -4.69 -3.16 -2.16
C HIS A 162 -4.78 -3.04 -0.64
#